data_AF-A0A429IGG8-F1
#
_entry.id   AF-A0A429IGG8-F1
#
_cell.length_a   1.000
_cell.length_b   1.000
_cell.length_c   1.000
_cell.angle_alpha   90.00
_cell.angle_beta   90.00
_cell.angle_gamma   90.00
#
_symmetry.space_group_name_H-M   'P 1'
#
loop_
_entity.id
_entity.type
_entity.pdbx_description
1 polymer ?
#
loop_
_entity_poly.entity_id
_entity_poly.type
_entity_poly.pdbx_seq_one_letter_code
_entity_poly.pdbx_strand_id
1 'polypeptide(L)' 'PHTTTALARSLNVSAPTISAHTTALRAAGLLTTTRAGRSVIHERTALGTFLADRGTPR' A
#
# COMPACT_ATOMS: atom_id res chain seq x y z
N PRO A 1 3.58 8.33 0.17
CA PRO A 1 4.29 7.38 -0.72
C PRO A 1 5.21 6.46 0.12
N HIS A 2 4.98 5.14 0.14
CA HIS A 2 5.77 4.19 0.94
C HIS A 2 6.24 3.00 0.11
N THR A 3 7.43 2.47 0.39
CA THR A 3 7.92 1.23 -0.23
C THR A 3 7.38 0.01 0.51
N THR A 4 7.37 -1.16 -0.15
CA THR A 4 6.99 -2.45 0.48
C THR A 4 7.82 -2.73 1.74
N THR A 5 9.12 -2.42 1.71
CA THR A 5 10.05 -2.62 2.82
C THR A 5 9.82 -1.64 3.97
N ALA A 6 9.41 -0.39 3.68
CA ALA A 6 9.03 0.56 4.71
C ALA A 6 7.74 0.12 5.43
N LEU A 7 6.74 -0.35 4.67
CA LEU A 7 5.48 -0.89 5.21
C LEU A 7 5.70 -2.16 6.07
N ALA A 8 6.57 -3.06 5.61
CA ALA A 8 6.94 -4.26 6.35
C ALA A 8 7.54 -3.92 7.72
N ARG A 9 8.46 -2.94 7.76
CA ARG A 9 9.06 -2.49 9.02
C ARG A 9 8.07 -1.78 9.93
N SER A 10 7.22 -0.89 9.40
CA SER A 10 6.27 -0.14 10.23
C SER A 10 5.18 -1.01 10.85
N LEU A 11 4.77 -2.07 10.14
CA LEU A 11 3.72 -2.98 10.59
C LEU A 11 4.27 -4.21 11.32
N ASN A 12 5.60 -4.36 11.39
CA ASN A 12 6.29 -5.55 11.92
C ASN A 12 5.86 -6.86 11.23
N VAL A 13 5.65 -6.79 9.91
CA VAL A 13 5.18 -7.91 9.07
C VAL A 13 6.22 -8.23 8.00
N SER A 14 6.29 -9.48 7.56
CA SER A 14 7.24 -9.91 6.52
C SER A 14 6.99 -9.20 5.17
N ALA A 15 8.06 -8.95 4.41
CA ALA A 15 7.96 -8.35 3.08
C ALA A 15 7.08 -9.14 2.09
N PRO A 16 7.12 -10.50 2.05
CA PRO A 16 6.18 -11.29 1.25
C PRO A 16 4.72 -11.05 1.61
N THR A 17 4.39 -10.98 2.90
CA THR A 17 3.02 -10.72 3.37
C THR A 17 2.55 -9.33 2.95
N ILE A 18 3.37 -8.29 3.09
CA ILE A 18 3.04 -6.94 2.59
C ILE A 18 2.90 -6.93 1.07
N SER A 19 3.73 -7.68 0.35
CA SER A 19 3.63 -7.80 -1.11
C SER A 19 2.27 -8.40 -1.52
N ALA A 20 1.80 -9.44 -0.82
CA ALA A 20 0.49 -10.02 -1.06
C ALA A 20 -0.65 -9.01 -0.78
N HIS A 21 -0.59 -8.28 0.34
CA HIS A 21 -1.59 -7.27 0.68
C HIS A 21 -1.62 -6.10 -0.32
N THR A 22 -0.45 -5.57 -0.69
CA THR A 22 -0.35 -4.49 -1.68
C THR A 22 -0.83 -4.93 -3.06
N THR A 23 -0.62 -6.20 -3.43
CA THR A 23 -1.16 -6.78 -4.67
C THR A 23 -2.69 -6.86 -4.63
N ALA A 24 -3.28 -7.34 -3.53
CA ALA A 24 -4.74 -7.40 -3.38
C ALA A 24 -5.37 -6.01 -3.42
N LEU A 25 -4.79 -5.03 -2.72
CA LEU A 25 -5.23 -3.64 -2.73
C LEU A 25 -5.07 -2.98 -4.11
N ARG A 26 -4.02 -3.33 -4.86
CA ARG A 26 -3.84 -2.89 -6.24
C ARG A 26 -4.89 -3.49 -7.17
N ALA A 27 -5.17 -4.80 -7.05
CA ALA A 27 -6.21 -5.47 -7.82
C ALA A 27 -7.60 -4.86 -7.56
N ALA A 28 -7.84 -4.41 -6.33
CA ALA A 28 -9.05 -3.67 -5.96
C ALA A 28 -9.05 -2.18 -6.39
N GLY A 29 -8.00 -1.68 -7.04
CA GLY A 29 -7.90 -0.27 -7.46
C GLY A 29 -7.70 0.73 -6.31
N LEU A 30 -7.31 0.25 -5.13
CA LEU A 30 -7.12 1.08 -3.92
C LEU A 30 -5.67 1.59 -3.77
N LEU A 31 -4.73 0.87 -4.38
CA LEU A 31 -3.33 1.27 -4.47
C LEU A 31 -2.89 1.33 -5.94
N THR A 32 -2.06 2.31 -6.24
CA THR A 32 -1.22 2.32 -7.44
C THR A 32 0.24 2.18 -7.02
N THR A 33 1.05 1.62 -7.91
CA THR A 33 2.49 1.48 -7.66
C THR A 33 3.26 2.16 -8.78
N THR A 34 4.16 3.06 -8.40
CA THR A 34 5.03 3.75 -9.34
C THR A 34 6.46 3.32 -9.09
N ARG A 35 7.22 3.02 -10.15
CA ARG A 35 8.62 2.66 -10.02
C ARG A 35 9.45 3.95 -9.99
N ALA A 36 10.09 4.22 -8.85
CA ALA A 36 11.04 5.31 -8.68
C ALA A 36 12.47 4.75 -8.69
N GLY A 37 13.07 4.67 -9.88
CA GLY A 37 14.40 4.10 -10.08
C GLY A 37 14.46 2.62 -9.70
N ARG A 38 15.20 2.28 -8.64
CA ARG A 38 15.35 0.90 -8.13
C ARG A 38 14.26 0.50 -7.13
N SER A 39 13.38 1.41 -6.74
CA SER A 39 12.37 1.19 -5.71
C SER A 39 10.96 1.25 -6.29
N VAL A 40 10.07 0.43 -5.74
CA VAL A 40 8.62 0.53 -6.01
C VAL A 40 8.00 1.33 -4.87
N ILE A 41 7.31 2.41 -5.24
CA ILE A 41 6.56 3.26 -4.33
C ILE A 41 5.08 2.91 -4.48
N HIS A 42 4.42 2.65 -3.35
CA HIS A 42 2.98 2.49 -3.26
C HIS A 42 2.34 3.83 -2.91
N GLU A 43 1.34 4.20 -3.70
CA GLU A 43 0.49 5.36 -3.48
C GLU A 43 -0.97 4.93 -3.41
N ARG A 44 -1.73 5.54 -2.49
CA ARG A 44 -3.16 5.32 -2.39
C ARG A 44 -3.87 6.05 -3.52
N THR A 45 -4.82 5.40 -4.16
CA THR A 45 -5.70 6.05 -5.12
C THR A 45 -6.70 6.96 -4.38
N ALA A 46 -7.42 7.80 -5.13
CA ALA A 46 -8.51 8.59 -4.56
C ALA A 46 -9.58 7.68 -3.90
N LEU A 47 -9.90 6.55 -4.53
CA LEU A 47 -10.82 5.55 -3.98
C LEU A 47 -10.27 4.91 -2.70
N GLY A 48 -9.00 4.50 -2.69
CA GLY A 48 -8.36 3.95 -1.50
C GLY A 48 -8.31 4.94 -0.33
N THR A 49 -8.12 6.23 -0.63
CA THR A 49 -8.15 7.30 0.37
C THR A 49 -9.57 7.51 0.92
N PHE A 50 -10.57 7.55 0.06
CA PHE A 50 -11.98 7.68 0.46
C PHE A 50 -12.45 6.51 1.34
N LEU A 51 -12.06 5.27 1.00
CA LEU A 51 -12.42 4.10 1.80
C LEU A 51 -11.65 4.03 3.13
N ALA A 52 -10.38 4.43 3.16
CA ALA A 52 -9.62 4.50 4.41
C ALA A 52 -10.21 5.52 5.39
N ASP A 53 -10.70 6.66 4.88
CA ASP A 53 -11.36 7.69 5.68
C ASP A 53 -12.73 7.20 6.21
N ARG A 54 -13.47 6.40 5.43
CA ARG A 54 -14.73 5.78 5.90
C ARG A 54 -14.55 4.59 6.84
N GLY A 55 -13.41 3.91 6.75
CA GLY A 55 -13.10 2.69 7.51
C GLY A 55 -12.32 2.93 8.80
N THR A 56 -11.84 4.15 9.05
CA THR A 56 -11.23 4.54 10.31
C THR A 56 -12.31 5.13 11.22
N PRO A 57 -12.83 4.39 12.22
CA PRO A 57 -13.54 5.05 13.30
C PRO A 57 -12.54 6.02 13.95
N ARG A 58 -12.82 7.32 13.84
CA ARG A 58 -12.07 8.36 14.55
C ARG A 58 -12.28 8.23 16.05
#